data_AF-A0A1I1TWS1-F1
#
_entry.id   AF-A0A1I1TWS1-F1
#
_cell.length_a   1.000
_cell.length_b   1.000
_cell.length_c   1.000
_cell.angle_alpha   90.00
_cell.angle_beta   90.00
_cell.angle_gamma   90.00
#
_symmetry.space_group_name_H-M   'P 1'
#
loop_
_entity.id
_entity.type
_entity.pdbx_description
1 polymer ?
#
loop_
_entity_poly.entity_id
_entity_poly.type
_entity_poly.pdbx_seq_one_letter_code
_entity_poly.pdbx_strand_id
1 'polypeptide(L)'
;MSEEGYGRYERGVTALDLPKLARIALIFQCGVDELVVEASTGLSAQAKRIANLLDGLSTSDRDEVVSIVEKVCGMARKKYKSGSAYKP
;
A
#
# COMPACT_ATOMS: atom_id res chain seq x y z
N MET A 1 -23.46 -2.62 -16.02
CA MET A 1 -23.89 -2.88 -14.62
C MET A 1 -24.54 -1.63 -14.12
N SER A 2 -25.63 -1.74 -13.35
CA SER A 2 -26.27 -0.57 -12.74
C SER A 2 -25.45 -0.06 -11.55
N GLU A 3 -25.63 1.21 -11.21
CA GLU A 3 -25.05 1.86 -10.03
C GLU A 3 -25.41 1.08 -8.74
N GLU A 4 -26.65 0.61 -8.63
CA GLU A 4 -27.09 -0.27 -7.54
C GLU A 4 -26.31 -1.60 -7.49
N GLY A 5 -25.90 -2.12 -8.65
CA GLY A 5 -25.09 -3.32 -8.76
C GLY A 5 -23.71 -3.13 -8.15
N TYR A 6 -23.06 -1.99 -8.41
CA TYR A 6 -21.78 -1.62 -7.80
C TYR A 6 -21.92 -1.40 -6.29
N GLY A 7 -22.97 -0.68 -5.86
CA GLY A 7 -23.20 -0.41 -4.44
C GLY A 7 -23.47 -1.66 -3.59
N ARG A 8 -23.82 -2.81 -4.19
CA ARG A 8 -23.90 -4.09 -3.47
C ARG A 8 -22.53 -4.73 -3.23
N TYR A 9 -21.59 -4.56 -4.15
CA TYR A 9 -20.21 -5.03 -3.99
C TYR A 9 -19.47 -4.21 -2.94
N GLU A 10 -19.62 -2.88 -2.97
CA GLU A 10 -18.97 -1.98 -2.00
C GLU A 10 -19.44 -2.22 -0.56
N ARG A 11 -20.69 -2.66 -0.38
CA ARG A 11 -21.26 -3.02 0.93
C ARG A 11 -20.99 -4.48 1.34
N GLY A 12 -20.29 -5.26 0.52
CA GLY A 12 -20.01 -6.67 0.79
C GLY A 12 -21.25 -7.59 0.75
N VAL A 13 -22.37 -7.13 0.19
CA VAL A 13 -23.63 -7.89 0.11
C VAL A 13 -23.59 -8.93 -1.01
N THR A 14 -22.74 -8.74 -2.01
CA THR A 14 -22.57 -9.67 -3.13
C THR A 14 -21.09 -9.97 -3.32
N ALA A 15 -20.73 -11.25 -3.36
CA ALA A 15 -19.36 -11.67 -3.61
C ALA A 15 -18.98 -11.45 -5.09
N LEU A 16 -17.73 -11.05 -5.33
CA LEU A 16 -17.13 -11.04 -6.67
C LEU A 16 -16.47 -12.39 -6.93
N ASP A 17 -16.62 -12.89 -8.16
CA ASP A 17 -15.82 -14.02 -8.63
C ASP A 17 -14.40 -13.55 -9.03
N LEU A 18 -13.45 -14.50 -9.08
CA LEU A 18 -12.05 -14.20 -9.40
C LEU A 18 -11.87 -13.49 -10.76
N PRO A 19 -12.56 -13.88 -11.86
CA PRO A 19 -12.43 -13.19 -13.15
C PRO A 19 -12.83 -11.72 -13.09
N LYS A 20 -13.87 -11.38 -12.31
CA LYS A 20 -14.34 -10.01 -12.19
C LYS A 20 -13.44 -9.16 -11.29
N LEU A 21 -12.87 -9.74 -10.23
CA LEU A 21 -11.80 -9.11 -9.45
C LEU A 21 -10.59 -8.77 -10.33
N ALA A 22 -10.13 -9.70 -11.17
CA ALA A 22 -9.01 -9.46 -12.09
C ALA A 22 -9.29 -8.31 -13.07
N ARG A 23 -10.53 -8.21 -13.58
CA ARG A 23 -10.92 -7.13 -14.48
C ARG A 23 -10.98 -5.77 -13.80
N ILE A 24 -11.44 -5.73 -12.55
CA ILE A 24 -11.44 -4.52 -11.72
C ILE A 24 -10.01 -4.09 -11.40
N ALA A 25 -9.12 -5.02 -11.08
CA ALA A 25 -7.71 -4.75 -10.81
C ALA A 25 -7.02 -4.09 -12.01
N LEU A 26 -7.34 -4.52 -13.23
CA LEU A 26 -6.85 -3.91 -14.47
C LEU A 26 -7.35 -2.47 -14.66
N ILE A 27 -8.61 -2.18 -14.31
CA ILE A 27 -9.18 -0.82 -14.38
C ILE A 27 -8.47 0.11 -13.39
N PHE A 28 -8.20 -0.36 -12.17
CA PHE A 28 -7.52 0.41 -11.13
C PHE A 28 -5.99 0.36 -11.23
N GLN A 29 -5.44 -0.36 -12.22
CA GLN A 29 -4.00 -0.56 -12.41
C GLN A 29 -3.30 -1.04 -11.12
N CYS A 30 -3.86 -2.07 -10.49
CA CYS A 30 -3.35 -2.70 -9.28
C CYS A 30 -3.35 -4.23 -9.39
N GLY A 31 -2.71 -4.91 -8.43
CA GLY A 31 -2.83 -6.35 -8.24
C GLY A 31 -4.18 -6.74 -7.66
N VAL A 32 -4.63 -7.99 -7.91
CA VAL A 32 -5.86 -8.52 -7.29
C VAL A 32 -5.72 -8.58 -5.77
N ASP A 33 -4.52 -8.85 -5.25
CA ASP A 33 -4.22 -8.81 -3.83
C ASP A 33 -4.51 -7.44 -3.20
N GLU A 34 -4.28 -6.35 -3.93
CA GLU A 34 -4.59 -4.99 -3.47
C GLU A 34 -6.11 -4.72 -3.35
N LEU A 35 -6.97 -5.58 -3.92
CA LEU A 35 -8.44 -5.46 -3.84
C LEU A 35 -9.08 -6.30 -2.74
N VAL A 36 -8.45 -7.41 -2.34
CA VAL A 36 -9.02 -8.38 -1.38
C VAL A 36 -8.23 -8.50 -0.08
N VAL A 37 -7.02 -7.97 -0.02
CA VAL A 37 -6.24 -7.90 1.21
C VAL A 37 -6.50 -6.55 1.89
N GLU A 38 -7.05 -6.57 3.10
CA GLU A 38 -7.11 -5.35 3.93
C GLU A 38 -5.71 -4.76 4.10
N ALA A 39 -5.57 -3.46 3.79
CA ALA A 39 -4.35 -2.66 3.92
C ALA A 39 -3.06 -3.46 3.63
N SER A 40 -2.83 -3.78 2.35
CA SER A 40 -1.67 -4.55 1.89
C SER A 40 -0.37 -4.13 2.60
N THR A 41 0.24 -5.12 3.28
CA THR A 41 1.53 -5.00 3.95
C THR A 41 2.71 -5.21 3.00
N GLY A 42 2.43 -5.43 1.72
CA GLY A 42 3.43 -5.55 0.66
C GLY A 42 4.21 -4.26 0.47
N LEU A 43 5.50 -4.39 0.12
CA LEU A 43 6.41 -3.26 -0.08
C LEU A 43 5.87 -2.26 -1.14
N SER A 44 5.23 -2.76 -2.19
CA SER A 44 4.59 -1.94 -3.24
C SER A 44 3.42 -1.11 -2.71
N ALA A 45 2.54 -1.70 -1.91
CA ALA A 45 1.40 -1.00 -1.32
C ALA A 45 1.83 0.05 -0.29
N GLN A 46 2.85 -0.25 0.52
CA GLN A 46 3.43 0.71 1.46
C GLN A 46 4.10 1.87 0.73
N ALA A 47 4.83 1.61 -0.36
CA ALA A 47 5.41 2.66 -1.20
C ALA A 47 4.33 3.55 -1.84
N LYS A 48 3.25 2.96 -2.36
CA LYS A 48 2.11 3.68 -2.93
C LYS A 48 1.39 4.54 -1.88
N ARG A 49 1.23 4.03 -0.66
CA ARG A 49 0.69 4.81 0.46
C ARG A 49 1.55 6.04 0.79
N ILE A 50 2.87 5.89 0.80
CA ILE A 50 3.78 7.03 1.00
C ILE A 50 3.65 8.02 -0.15
N ALA A 51 3.62 7.56 -1.40
CA ALA A 51 3.44 8.42 -2.57
C ALA A 51 2.15 9.26 -2.48
N ASN A 52 1.03 8.65 -2.08
CA ASN A 52 -0.24 9.35 -1.88
C ASN A 52 -0.19 10.40 -0.76
N LEU A 53 0.60 10.18 0.31
CA LEU A 53 0.78 11.17 1.37
C LEU A 53 1.64 12.36 0.94
N LEU A 54 2.51 12.17 -0.05
CA LEU A 54 3.36 13.22 -0.62
C LEU A 54 2.64 14.05 -1.68
N ASP A 55 1.50 13.58 -2.18
CA ASP A 55 0.70 14.28 -3.18
C ASP A 55 0.13 15.58 -2.61
N GLY A 56 0.15 16.65 -3.40
CA GLY A 56 -0.28 17.99 -2.99
C GLY A 56 0.69 18.76 -2.07
N LEU A 57 1.77 18.15 -1.59
CA LEU A 57 2.80 18.85 -0.82
C LEU A 57 3.70 19.71 -1.71
N SER A 58 4.37 20.71 -1.12
CA SER A 58 5.44 21.43 -1.82
C SER A 58 6.65 20.53 -2.03
N THR A 59 7.53 20.86 -2.97
CA THR A 59 8.77 20.10 -3.17
C THR A 59 9.63 20.10 -1.90
N SER A 60 9.71 21.22 -1.19
CA SER A 60 10.47 21.33 0.07
C SER A 60 9.93 20.38 1.15
N ASP A 61 8.61 20.33 1.31
CA ASP A 61 7.98 19.46 2.32
C ASP A 61 8.17 17.98 1.97
N ARG A 62 8.09 17.62 0.68
CA ARG A 62 8.38 16.26 0.24
C ARG A 62 9.82 15.85 0.54
N ASP A 63 10.78 16.74 0.28
CA ASP A 63 12.20 16.47 0.53
C ASP A 63 12.47 16.26 2.03
N GLU A 64 11.81 17.04 2.90
CA GLU A 64 11.92 16.85 4.35
C GLU A 64 11.34 15.50 4.80
N VAL A 65 10.16 15.12 4.30
CA VAL A 65 9.54 13.82 4.59
C VAL A 65 10.44 12.67 4.14
N VAL A 66 11.01 12.74 2.94
CA VAL A 66 11.94 11.71 2.43
C VAL A 66 13.18 11.61 3.32
N SER A 67 13.77 12.74 3.74
CA SER A 67 14.93 12.75 4.66
C SER A 67 14.62 12.03 5.98
N ILE A 68 13.42 12.22 6.53
CA ILE A 68 12.99 11.53 7.76
C ILE A 68 12.86 10.03 7.52
N VAL A 69 12.23 9.61 6.43
CA VAL A 69 12.08 8.19 6.06
C VAL A 69 13.44 7.52 5.92
N GLU A 70 14.40 8.16 5.24
CA GLU A 70 15.77 7.65 5.11
C GLU A 70 16.46 7.45 6.46
N LYS A 71 16.34 8.42 7.38
CA LYS A 71 16.87 8.30 8.75
C LYS A 71 16.26 7.13 9.50
N VAL A 72 14.94 6.96 9.41
CA VAL A 72 14.22 5.82 10.03
C VAL A 72 14.71 4.49 9.45
N CYS A 73 14.83 4.38 8.13
CA CYS A 73 15.38 3.20 7.47
C CYS A 73 16.83 2.91 7.91
N GLY A 74 17.65 3.95 8.03
CA GLY A 74 19.03 3.84 8.53
C GLY A 74 19.09 3.29 9.97
N MET A 75 18.23 3.78 10.87
CA MET A 75 18.13 3.29 12.25
C MET A 75 17.64 1.85 12.31
N ALA A 76 16.61 1.50 11.55
CA ALA A 76 16.07 0.16 11.49
C ALA A 76 17.15 -0.85 11.03
N ARG A 77 17.87 -0.54 9.95
CA ARG A 77 18.97 -1.37 9.44
C ARG A 77 20.10 -1.54 10.46
N LYS A 78 20.44 -0.49 11.22
CA LYS A 78 21.44 -0.57 12.30
C LYS A 78 20.97 -1.51 13.42
N LYS A 79 19.71 -1.40 13.86
CA LYS A 79 19.11 -2.29 14.87
C LYS A 79 19.15 -3.76 14.43
N TYR A 80 18.84 -4.06 13.16
CA TYR A 80 18.95 -5.41 12.62
C TYR A 80 20.40 -5.94 12.63
N LYS A 81 21.38 -5.10 12.26
CA LYS A 81 22.81 -5.47 12.32
C LYS A 81 23.31 -5.69 13.75
N SER A 82 22.86 -4.89 14.72
CA SER A 82 23.25 -5.06 16.13
C SER A 82 22.51 -6.21 16.83
N GLY A 83 21.26 -6.51 16.44
CA GLY A 83 20.49 -7.65 16.97
C GLY A 83 20.94 -9.00 16.44
N SER A 84 21.51 -9.07 15.23
CA SER A 84 22.14 -10.28 14.69
C SER A 84 23.49 -10.61 15.33
N ALA A 85 24.08 -9.68 16.10
CA ALA A 85 25.36 -9.86 16.78
C ALA A 85 25.25 -10.52 18.18
N TYR A 86 24.04 -10.80 18.65
CA TYR A 86 23.80 -11.60 19.87
C TYR A 86 23.18 -12.94 19.50
N LYS A 87 24.04 -13.95 19.34
CA LYS A 87 23.70 -15.36 19.43
C LYS A 87 24.57 -15.96 20.56
N PRO A 88 24.00 -16.47 21.66
CA PRO A 88 24.71 -17.44 22.50
C PRO A 88 24.95 -18.75 21.74
#